data_AF-A0A7S3TDG8-F1
#
_entry.id   AF-A0A7S3TDG8-F1
#
_cell.length_a   1.000
_cell.length_b   1.000
_cell.length_c   1.000
_cell.angle_alpha   90.00
_cell.angle_beta   90.00
_cell.angle_gamma   90.00
#
_symmetry.space_group_name_H-M   'P 1'
#
loop_
_entity.id
_entity.type
_entity.pdbx_description
1 polymer ?
#
loop_
_entity_poly.entity_id
_entity_poly.type
_entity_poly.pdbx_seq_one_letter_code
_entity_poly.pdbx_strand_id
1 'polypeptide(L)'
;DETSGGYIDDGKKPRRESRKRQANEFTIIIDRRSGEGLGIDASPEKTGTLEIKSITTGGLVDRWNQSLSEDSREIVRPGMRVIEVNGRYNSAMQLIAACRETEVLHITIMPDAQ
;
A
#
# COMPACT_ATOMS: atom_id res chain seq x y z
N ASP A 1 46.45 -14.44 -2.18
CA ASP A 1 45.46 -14.97 -3.13
C ASP A 1 44.38 -15.74 -2.38
N GLU A 2 43.42 -15.12 -1.70
CA GLU A 2 42.52 -14.03 -2.13
C GLU A 2 41.67 -14.35 -3.38
N THR A 3 40.56 -15.02 -3.08
CA THR A 3 39.17 -14.60 -3.39
C THR A 3 38.54 -14.98 -4.74
N SER A 4 37.24 -15.27 -4.63
CA SER A 4 36.15 -15.17 -5.62
C SER A 4 35.74 -16.48 -6.32
N GLY A 5 34.46 -16.88 -6.36
CA GLY A 5 33.24 -16.22 -5.90
C GLY A 5 32.13 -17.25 -5.67
N GLY A 6 31.54 -17.21 -4.48
CA GLY A 6 30.25 -17.81 -4.20
C GLY A 6 29.18 -16.74 -4.35
N TYR A 7 28.26 -16.94 -5.29
CA TYR A 7 26.98 -16.25 -5.31
C TYR A 7 25.89 -17.30 -5.49
N ILE A 8 25.39 -17.80 -4.36
CA ILE A 8 24.11 -18.50 -4.33
C ILE A 8 23.06 -17.39 -4.35
N ASP A 9 22.43 -17.22 -5.50
CA ASP A 9 21.23 -16.40 -5.71
C ASP A 9 20.06 -17.05 -4.95
N ASP A 10 20.03 -16.87 -3.64
CA ASP A 10 18.81 -17.09 -2.86
C ASP A 10 17.97 -15.83 -3.02
N GLY A 11 17.10 -15.84 -4.04
CA GLY A 11 16.02 -14.90 -4.27
C GLY A 11 15.06 -14.84 -3.08
N LYS A 12 15.54 -14.27 -1.97
CA LYS A 12 14.79 -13.94 -0.77
C LYS A 12 13.79 -12.86 -1.12
N LYS A 13 12.67 -13.28 -1.73
CA LYS A 13 11.39 -12.61 -1.55
C LYS A 13 11.30 -12.34 -0.04
N PRO A 14 11.19 -11.08 0.39
CA PRO A 14 11.20 -10.76 1.81
C PRO A 14 10.18 -11.67 2.50
N ARG A 15 10.64 -12.39 3.53
CA ARG A 15 9.80 -13.25 4.35
C ARG A 15 8.62 -12.40 4.79
N ARG A 16 7.46 -12.66 4.18
CA ARG A 16 6.16 -12.19 4.67
C ARG A 16 6.03 -12.75 6.08
N GLU A 17 6.49 -11.99 7.07
CA GLU A 17 5.97 -12.15 8.41
C GLU A 17 4.44 -12.09 8.27
N SER A 18 3.81 -13.22 8.59
CA SER A 18 2.45 -13.48 8.17
C SER A 18 1.50 -12.68 9.05
N ARG A 19 1.22 -11.43 8.68
CA ARG A 19 0.08 -10.70 9.22
C ARG A 19 -1.16 -11.55 8.96
N LYS A 20 -1.92 -11.88 10.01
CA LYS A 20 -3.24 -12.50 9.83
C LYS A 20 -4.10 -11.51 9.05
N ARG A 21 -4.45 -11.88 7.81
CA ARG A 21 -5.36 -11.08 6.99
C ARG A 21 -6.71 -10.97 7.70
N GLN A 22 -7.20 -9.76 7.87
CA GLN A 22 -8.53 -9.56 8.41
C GLN A 22 -9.58 -9.85 7.34
N ALA A 23 -10.78 -10.30 7.73
CA ALA A 23 -11.81 -10.79 6.79
C ALA A 23 -12.27 -9.75 5.75
N ASN A 24 -11.99 -8.46 5.98
CA ASN A 24 -12.48 -7.35 5.17
C ASN A 24 -11.37 -6.54 4.48
N GLU A 25 -10.09 -6.90 4.67
CA GLU A 25 -9.01 -6.17 3.98
C GLU A 25 -8.97 -6.50 2.48
N PHE A 26 -8.67 -5.51 1.65
CA PHE A 26 -8.51 -5.67 0.20
C PHE A 26 -7.22 -4.99 -0.28
N THR A 27 -6.70 -5.40 -1.43
CA THR A 27 -5.46 -4.84 -1.99
C THR A 27 -5.76 -4.17 -3.32
N ILE A 28 -5.33 -2.92 -3.46
CA ILE A 28 -5.33 -2.20 -4.73
C ILE A 28 -3.92 -2.19 -5.33
N ILE A 29 -3.84 -2.07 -6.66
CA ILE A 29 -2.57 -2.04 -7.39
C ILE A 29 -2.48 -0.72 -8.14
N ILE A 30 -1.55 0.14 -7.73
CA ILE A 30 -1.36 1.48 -8.30
C ILE A 30 0.01 1.56 -8.98
N ASP A 31 0.03 1.89 -10.27
CA ASP A 31 1.28 2.15 -10.98
C ASP A 31 1.74 3.58 -10.75
N ARG A 32 2.84 3.75 -10.01
CA ARG A 32 3.43 5.06 -9.70
C ARG A 32 4.80 5.26 -10.35
N ARG A 33 5.16 4.45 -11.35
CA ARG A 33 6.45 4.56 -12.05
C ARG A 33 6.64 5.89 -12.78
N SER A 34 5.55 6.59 -13.11
CA SER A 34 5.56 7.93 -13.71
C SER A 34 5.92 9.05 -12.72
N GLY A 35 5.98 8.77 -11.42
CA GLY A 35 6.24 9.77 -10.37
C GLY A 35 5.02 10.60 -9.95
N GLU A 36 3.83 10.35 -10.52
CA GLU A 36 2.58 11.01 -10.12
C GLU A 36 2.27 10.72 -8.64
N GLY A 37 1.61 11.65 -7.94
CA GLY A 37 1.16 11.42 -6.57
C GLY A 37 0.03 10.39 -6.51
N LEU A 38 -0.07 9.63 -5.40
CA LEU A 38 -1.20 8.72 -5.18
C LEU A 38 -2.56 9.44 -5.21
N GLY A 39 -2.58 10.73 -4.89
CA GLY A 39 -3.82 11.51 -4.78
C GLY A 39 -4.63 11.15 -3.54
N ILE A 40 -3.96 10.84 -2.44
CA ILE A 40 -4.59 10.65 -1.13
C ILE A 40 -3.91 11.55 -0.10
N ASP A 41 -4.72 12.13 0.78
CA ASP A 41 -4.24 12.69 2.05
C ASP A 41 -4.43 11.63 3.13
N ALA A 42 -3.35 11.25 3.81
CA ALA A 42 -3.39 10.21 4.83
C ALA A 42 -2.62 10.63 6.07
N SER A 43 -3.20 10.39 7.24
CA SER A 43 -2.63 10.74 8.53
C SER A 43 -2.16 9.50 9.29
N PRO A 44 -0.98 9.53 9.94
CA PRO A 44 -0.48 8.41 10.71
C PRO A 44 -1.31 8.19 11.99
N GLU A 45 -1.67 6.94 12.27
CA GLU A 45 -2.34 6.52 13.51
C GLU A 45 -1.36 5.86 14.49
N LYS A 46 -1.74 5.85 15.78
CA LYS A 46 -0.96 5.21 16.86
C LYS A 46 -0.75 3.70 16.65
N THR A 47 -1.64 3.08 15.89
CA THR A 47 -1.63 1.66 15.49
C THR A 47 -0.58 1.33 14.42
N GLY A 48 0.14 2.34 13.90
CA GLY A 48 1.12 2.15 12.83
C GLY A 48 0.51 2.03 11.44
N THR A 49 -0.74 2.48 11.28
CA THR A 49 -1.51 2.53 10.02
C THR A 49 -1.63 3.97 9.52
N LEU A 50 -2.10 4.17 8.29
CA LEU A 50 -2.42 5.50 7.77
C LEU A 50 -3.92 5.60 7.49
N GLU A 51 -4.61 6.52 8.16
CA GLU A 51 -6.02 6.79 7.89
C GLU A 51 -6.14 7.73 6.69
N ILE A 52 -6.94 7.34 5.70
CA ILE A 52 -7.22 8.14 4.50
C ILE A 52 -8.22 9.23 4.89
N LYS A 53 -7.80 10.50 4.84
CA LYS A 53 -8.63 11.67 5.18
C LYS A 53 -9.36 12.22 3.97
N SER A 54 -8.72 12.19 2.81
CA SER A 54 -9.34 12.62 1.56
C SER A 54 -8.68 11.98 0.35
N ILE A 55 -9.40 11.98 -0.77
CA ILE A 55 -8.93 11.53 -2.08
C ILE A 55 -8.99 12.73 -3.02
N THR A 56 -7.88 13.02 -3.68
CA THR A 56 -7.76 14.10 -4.66
C THR A 56 -8.38 13.67 -5.98
N THR A 57 -9.36 14.43 -6.47
CA THR A 57 -9.97 14.23 -7.79
C THR A 57 -8.91 14.25 -8.90
N GLY A 58 -8.97 13.27 -9.79
CA GLY A 58 -8.02 13.08 -10.89
C GLY A 58 -6.69 12.42 -10.48
N GLY A 59 -6.47 12.13 -9.20
CA GLY A 59 -5.29 11.39 -8.72
C GLY A 59 -5.35 9.90 -9.01
N LEU A 60 -4.24 9.17 -8.80
CA LEU A 60 -4.16 7.75 -9.12
C LEU A 60 -5.22 6.89 -8.41
N VAL A 61 -5.47 7.14 -7.12
CA VAL A 61 -6.49 6.42 -6.35
C VAL A 61 -7.91 6.78 -6.79
N ASP A 62 -8.15 8.04 -7.20
CA ASP A 62 -9.44 8.43 -7.76
C ASP A 62 -9.71 7.73 -9.11
N ARG A 63 -8.69 7.69 -9.99
CA ARG A 63 -8.79 6.96 -11.28
C ARG A 63 -8.99 5.45 -11.07
N TRP A 64 -8.35 4.87 -10.06
CA TRP A 64 -8.63 3.49 -9.65
C TRP A 64 -10.11 3.31 -9.30
N ASN A 65 -10.65 4.15 -8.41
CA ASN A 65 -12.05 4.09 -8.02
C ASN A 65 -13.01 4.25 -9.21
N GLN A 66 -12.72 5.17 -10.14
CA GLN A 66 -13.52 5.41 -11.35
C GLN A 66 -13.51 4.24 -12.34
N SER A 67 -12.51 3.37 -12.28
CA SER A 67 -12.44 2.17 -13.12
C SER A 67 -13.33 1.02 -12.62
N LEU A 68 -13.88 1.15 -11.41
CA LEU A 68 -14.73 0.15 -10.77
C LEU A 68 -16.21 0.50 -10.87
N SER A 69 -17.08 -0.51 -10.80
CA SER A 69 -18.50 -0.32 -10.60
C SER A 69 -18.79 0.22 -9.19
N GLU A 70 -19.86 1.00 -9.02
CA GLU A 70 -20.21 1.67 -7.75
C GLU A 70 -20.38 0.71 -6.56
N ASP A 71 -20.77 -0.55 -6.83
CA ASP A 71 -20.94 -1.61 -5.83
C ASP A 71 -19.65 -2.40 -5.51
N SER A 72 -18.51 -2.01 -6.09
CA SER A 72 -17.25 -2.71 -5.84
C SER A 72 -16.79 -2.57 -4.39
N ARG A 73 -16.36 -3.69 -3.81
CA ARG A 73 -15.78 -3.75 -2.46
C ARG A 73 -14.36 -3.19 -2.39
N GLU A 74 -13.75 -2.90 -3.53
CA GLU A 74 -12.37 -2.42 -3.66
C GLU A 74 -12.29 -0.90 -3.84
N ILE A 75 -13.42 -0.19 -3.72
CA ILE A 75 -13.46 1.26 -3.75
C ILE A 75 -12.81 1.81 -2.49
N VAL A 76 -11.79 2.64 -2.68
CA VAL A 76 -11.12 3.36 -1.60
C VAL A 76 -11.96 4.55 -1.18
N ARG A 77 -12.17 4.72 0.13
CA ARG A 77 -12.95 5.83 0.69
C ARG A 77 -12.22 6.48 1.87
N PRO A 78 -12.48 7.78 2.14
CA PRO A 78 -12.09 8.39 3.40
C PRO A 78 -12.57 7.58 4.61
N GLY A 79 -11.78 7.56 5.68
CA GLY A 79 -12.00 6.75 6.89
C GLY A 79 -11.39 5.35 6.83
N MET A 80 -11.06 4.83 5.64
CA MET A 80 -10.32 3.57 5.51
C MET A 80 -8.85 3.73 5.90
N ARG A 81 -8.19 2.60 6.18
CA ARG A 81 -6.80 2.59 6.66
C ARG A 81 -5.88 1.83 5.73
N VAL A 82 -4.79 2.45 5.31
CA VAL A 82 -3.66 1.75 4.68
C VAL A 82 -2.91 0.99 5.78
N ILE A 83 -2.82 -0.33 5.61
CA ILE A 83 -2.24 -1.23 6.60
C ILE A 83 -0.97 -1.93 6.11
N GLU A 84 -0.77 -2.05 4.80
CA GLU A 84 0.43 -2.61 4.18
C GLU A 84 0.68 -1.96 2.82
N VAL A 85 1.96 -1.72 2.48
CA VAL A 85 2.38 -1.30 1.13
C VAL A 85 3.61 -2.08 0.73
N ASN A 86 3.54 -2.85 -0.36
CA ASN A 86 4.63 -3.71 -0.85
C ASN A 86 5.27 -4.58 0.25
N GLY A 87 4.44 -5.10 1.16
CA GLY A 87 4.88 -5.96 2.27
C GLY A 87 5.42 -5.20 3.49
N ARG A 88 5.44 -3.86 3.49
CA ARG A 88 5.77 -3.04 4.68
C ARG A 88 4.50 -2.73 5.46
N TYR A 89 4.51 -2.96 6.77
CA TYR A 89 3.36 -2.78 7.65
C TYR A 89 3.80 -2.49 9.10
N ASN A 90 2.87 -2.29 10.04
CA ASN A 90 3.12 -2.02 11.48
C ASN A 90 3.95 -0.76 11.79
N SER A 91 4.15 0.13 10.82
CA SER A 91 4.84 1.40 11.04
C SER A 91 4.35 2.44 10.04
N ALA A 92 3.71 3.48 10.55
CA ALA A 92 3.20 4.57 9.71
C ALA A 92 4.32 5.24 8.91
N MET A 93 5.52 5.38 9.48
CA MET A 93 6.67 5.93 8.75
C MET A 93 7.12 5.03 7.60
N GLN A 94 7.13 3.71 7.80
CA GLN A 94 7.46 2.77 6.72
C GLN A 94 6.40 2.78 5.62
N LEU A 95 5.12 2.88 5.99
CA LEU A 95 4.01 3.01 5.04
C LEU A 95 4.12 4.31 4.23
N ILE A 96 4.43 5.44 4.89
CA ILE A 96 4.64 6.73 4.21
C ILE A 96 5.81 6.63 3.23
N ALA A 97 6.92 6.03 3.64
CA ALA A 97 8.08 5.85 2.76
C ALA A 97 7.74 4.97 1.56
N ALA A 98 7.04 3.86 1.77
CA ALA A 98 6.58 2.96 0.71
C ALA A 98 5.63 3.65 -0.28
N CYS A 99 4.66 4.41 0.23
CA CYS A 99 3.76 5.22 -0.60
C CYS A 99 4.49 6.29 -1.41
N ARG A 100 5.74 6.61 -1.09
CA ARG A 100 6.61 7.58 -1.79
C ARG A 100 7.53 6.95 -2.84
N GLU A 101 7.53 5.63 -2.98
CA GLU A 101 8.30 4.93 -4.01
C GLU A 101 7.66 5.10 -5.39
N THR A 102 8.50 5.14 -6.42
CA THR A 102 8.12 5.30 -7.83
C THR A 102 8.10 3.93 -8.51
N GLU A 103 7.26 3.04 -8.00
CA GLU A 103 7.11 1.66 -8.46
C GLU A 103 5.64 1.27 -8.53
N VAL A 104 5.36 0.00 -8.82
CA VAL A 104 4.00 -0.54 -8.68
C VAL A 104 3.74 -0.81 -7.20
N LEU A 105 2.74 -0.14 -6.64
CA LEU A 105 2.39 -0.21 -5.23
C LEU A 105 1.22 -1.17 -5.03
N HIS A 106 1.43 -2.23 -4.25
CA HIS A 106 0.40 -3.10 -3.73
C HIS A 106 0.00 -2.58 -2.35
N ILE A 107 -1.15 -1.90 -2.30
CA ILE A 107 -1.61 -1.19 -1.11
C ILE A 107 -2.76 -2.00 -0.51
N THR A 108 -2.55 -2.57 0.66
CA THR A 108 -3.61 -3.26 1.41
C THR A 108 -4.32 -2.26 2.30
N ILE A 109 -5.64 -2.25 2.18
CA ILE A 109 -6.55 -1.32 2.83
C ILE A 109 -7.51 -2.11 3.71
N MET A 110 -7.69 -1.61 4.93
CA MET A 110 -8.68 -2.08 5.87
C MET A 110 -9.89 -1.12 5.83
N PRO A 111 -11.10 -1.63 5.56
CA PRO A 111 -12.32 -0.86 5.69
C PRO A 111 -12.49 -0.30 7.10
N ASP A 112 -13.22 0.80 7.22
CA ASP A 112 -13.59 1.28 8.53
C ASP A 112 -14.54 0.30 9.22
N ALA A 113 -14.37 0.13 10.53
CA ALA A 113 -15.30 -0.62 11.35
C ALA A 113 -16.42 0.34 11.79
N GLN A 114 -17.40 0.57 10.92
CA GLN A 114 -18.66 1.20 11.32
C GLN A 114 -19.56 0.20 12.04
#